data_AF-A0A7J5XIZ8-F1
#
_entry.id   AF-A0A7J5XIZ8-F1
#
_cell.length_a   1.000
_cell.length_b   1.000
_cell.length_c   1.000
_cell.angle_alpha   90.00
_cell.angle_beta   90.00
_cell.angle_gamma   90.00
#
_symmetry.space_group_name_H-M   'P 1'
#
loop_
_entity.id
_entity.type
_entity.pdbx_description
1 polymer ?
#
loop_
_entity_poly.entity_id
_entity_poly.type
_entity_poly.pdbx_seq_one_letter_code
_entity_poly.pdbx_strand_id
1 'polypeptide(L)'
;MAHYDFIYKTEYGFLFIRSFVLSFSRAVSRTRAANTEVEMGLEFNQTASPAEIPQDDAIAKTLEEAFSNPNITFNISVDVTSIRLKPIYRRRLSSFRSLTVILFSNGSIYNTMNLEFASTSVPSGTQIGNVLADAASSITAFNIETASIFLDGAQVSNGVSHKMSLITASFLVLLSWLLSSFQ
;
A
#
# COMPACT_ATOMS: atom_id res chain seq x y z
N MET A 1 16.16 19.03 -14.01
CA MET A 1 14.70 18.72 -13.98
C MET A 1 14.46 17.83 -12.78
N ALA A 2 13.44 18.09 -11.96
CA ALA A 2 13.11 17.21 -10.85
C ALA A 2 12.75 15.82 -11.40
N HIS A 3 13.17 14.73 -10.74
CA HIS A 3 12.93 13.37 -11.26
C HIS A 3 11.43 13.10 -11.47
N TYR A 4 10.58 13.66 -10.59
CA TYR A 4 9.12 13.62 -10.71
C TYR A 4 8.58 14.35 -11.94
N ASP A 5 9.14 15.51 -12.30
CA ASP A 5 8.72 16.23 -13.52
C ASP A 5 8.99 15.40 -14.76
N PHE A 6 10.15 14.74 -14.82
CA PHE A 6 10.50 13.89 -15.95
C PHE A 6 9.52 12.72 -16.11
N ILE A 7 9.18 12.05 -15.00
CA ILE A 7 8.25 10.91 -14.99
C ILE A 7 6.87 11.34 -15.53
N TYR A 8 6.27 12.35 -14.90
CA TYR A 8 4.90 12.75 -15.26
C TYR A 8 4.82 13.50 -16.59
N LYS A 9 5.89 14.20 -17.00
CA LYS A 9 5.95 14.80 -18.34
C LYS A 9 6.06 13.75 -19.43
N THR A 10 6.80 12.67 -19.18
CA THR A 10 6.94 11.56 -20.14
C THR A 10 5.60 10.87 -20.34
N GLU A 11 4.87 10.61 -19.26
CA GLU A 11 3.59 9.90 -19.33
C GLU A 11 2.45 10.78 -19.87
N TYR A 12 2.29 12.00 -19.34
CA TYR A 12 1.09 12.82 -19.61
C TYR A 12 1.34 13.98 -20.58
N GLY A 13 2.57 14.14 -21.09
CA GLY A 13 2.89 15.12 -22.11
C GLY A 13 2.49 16.55 -21.74
N PHE A 14 1.70 17.21 -22.59
CA PHE A 14 1.28 18.59 -22.39
C PHE A 14 0.22 18.77 -21.28
N LEU A 15 -0.45 17.70 -20.86
CA LEU A 15 -1.41 17.76 -19.74
C LEU A 15 -0.70 18.03 -18.42
N PHE A 16 0.53 17.54 -18.24
CA PHE A 16 1.33 17.81 -17.06
C PHE A 16 2.07 19.15 -17.17
N ILE A 17 1.94 19.98 -16.13
CA ILE A 17 2.59 21.28 -16.01
C ILE A 17 3.85 21.17 -15.15
N ARG A 18 3.73 20.71 -13.90
CA ARG A 18 4.86 20.55 -12.97
C ARG A 18 4.52 19.72 -11.74
N SER A 19 5.55 19.25 -11.05
CA SER A 19 5.48 18.72 -9.70
C SER A 19 6.11 19.70 -8.71
N PHE A 20 5.65 19.69 -7.47
CA PHE A 20 6.22 20.51 -6.39
C PHE A 20 6.04 19.81 -5.05
N VAL A 21 6.93 20.09 -4.11
CA VAL A 21 6.79 19.57 -2.75
C VAL A 21 5.81 20.44 -1.98
N LEU A 22 4.80 19.80 -1.38
CA LEU A 22 3.86 20.44 -0.47
C LEU A 22 4.40 20.48 0.96
N SER A 23 4.91 19.35 1.43
CA SER A 23 5.45 19.22 2.78
C SER A 23 6.49 18.11 2.89
N PHE A 24 7.39 18.27 3.85
CA PHE A 24 8.24 17.20 4.36
C PHE A 24 7.84 16.93 5.81
N SER A 25 7.63 15.67 6.15
CA SER A 25 7.41 15.24 7.53
C SER A 25 8.34 14.09 7.88
N ARG A 26 8.64 13.97 9.18
CA ARG A 26 9.38 12.81 9.68
C ARG A 26 8.37 11.70 9.92
N ALA A 27 8.59 10.54 9.31
CA ALA A 27 7.93 9.32 9.72
C ALA A 27 8.54 8.90 11.08
N VAL A 28 7.85 9.23 12.16
CA VAL A 28 8.34 8.95 13.52
C VAL A 28 8.08 7.48 13.85
N SER A 29 9.08 6.62 13.67
CA SER A 29 9.11 5.28 14.27
C SER A 29 9.93 5.33 15.58
N ARG A 30 9.37 4.77 16.67
CA ARG A 30 10.03 4.71 17.99
C ARG A 30 11.28 3.82 18.01
N THR A 31 11.52 3.02 16.96
CA THR A 31 12.66 2.10 16.86
C THR A 31 13.25 2.14 15.43
N ARG A 32 14.20 3.06 15.20
CA ARG A 32 15.08 3.23 14.02
C ARG A 32 14.49 3.03 12.60
N ALA A 33 14.21 4.13 11.91
CA ALA A 33 15.03 4.82 10.91
C ALA A 33 14.32 6.17 10.70
N ALA A 34 15.05 7.28 10.52
CA ALA A 34 14.41 8.56 10.24
C ALA A 34 13.95 8.55 8.76
N ASN A 35 12.79 7.96 8.50
CA ASN A 35 12.17 8.03 7.19
C ASN A 35 11.64 9.45 6.98
N THR A 36 11.83 9.99 5.78
CA THR A 36 11.25 11.27 5.38
C THR A 36 10.03 10.96 4.53
N GLU A 37 8.87 11.41 4.98
CA GLU A 37 7.68 11.46 4.15
C GLU A 37 7.69 12.76 3.35
N VAL A 38 7.40 12.65 2.06
CA VAL A 38 7.27 13.78 1.14
C VAL A 38 5.85 13.79 0.62
N GLU A 39 5.15 14.89 0.82
CA GLU A 39 3.88 15.13 0.16
C GLU A 39 4.13 15.92 -1.13
N MET A 40 3.75 15.35 -2.26
CA MET A 40 3.96 15.93 -3.58
C MET A 40 2.64 16.46 -4.13
N GLY A 41 2.67 17.70 -4.63
CA GLY A 41 1.62 18.28 -5.46
C GLY A 41 1.96 18.09 -6.93
N LEU A 42 0.94 17.79 -7.74
CA LEU A 42 1.02 17.75 -9.20
C LEU A 42 0.08 18.79 -9.77
N GLU A 43 0.56 19.56 -10.74
CA GLU A 43 -0.23 20.52 -11.47
C GLU A 43 -0.48 20.01 -12.88
N PHE A 44 -1.74 19.84 -13.22
CA PHE A 44 -2.20 19.51 -14.57
C PHE A 44 -2.83 20.74 -15.23
N ASN A 45 -2.90 20.72 -16.57
CA ASN A 45 -3.46 21.80 -17.35
C ASN A 45 -4.96 22.01 -17.01
N GLN A 46 -5.26 23.17 -16.43
CA GLN A 46 -6.61 23.53 -15.99
C GLN A 46 -7.61 23.80 -17.13
N THR A 47 -7.12 23.95 -18.37
CA THR A 47 -7.99 24.10 -19.54
C THR A 47 -8.34 22.76 -20.19
N ALA A 48 -7.75 21.65 -19.72
CA ALA A 48 -8.09 20.31 -20.21
C ALA A 48 -9.47 19.88 -19.71
N SER A 49 -10.12 18.96 -20.41
CA SER A 49 -11.39 18.40 -19.98
C SER A 49 -11.20 17.60 -18.68
N PRO A 50 -12.12 17.64 -17.71
CA PRO A 50 -12.01 16.84 -16.48
C PRO A 50 -11.85 15.33 -16.73
N ALA A 51 -12.37 14.83 -17.85
CA ALA A 51 -12.23 13.43 -18.25
C ALA A 51 -10.81 13.07 -18.73
N GLU A 52 -10.00 14.06 -19.12
CA GLU A 52 -8.61 13.88 -19.55
C GLU A 52 -7.63 13.94 -18.37
N ILE A 53 -8.06 14.50 -17.23
CA ILE A 53 -7.23 14.56 -16.04
C ILE A 53 -7.10 13.15 -15.45
N PRO A 54 -5.86 12.63 -15.31
CA PRO A 54 -5.64 11.28 -14.79
C PRO A 54 -6.17 11.18 -13.36
N GLN A 55 -6.82 10.05 -13.07
CA GLN A 55 -7.30 9.74 -11.73
C GLN A 55 -6.14 9.35 -10.80
N ASP A 56 -6.34 9.48 -9.49
CA ASP A 56 -5.35 9.16 -8.45
C ASP A 56 -4.66 7.80 -8.66
N ASP A 57 -5.42 6.77 -9.04
CA ASP A 57 -4.90 5.41 -9.22
C ASP A 57 -3.95 5.31 -10.43
N ALA A 58 -4.20 6.09 -11.50
CA ALA A 58 -3.32 6.18 -12.66
C ALA A 58 -2.03 6.94 -12.30
N ILE A 59 -2.15 8.05 -11.57
CA ILE A 59 -1.00 8.84 -11.09
C ILE A 59 -0.08 8.01 -10.19
N ALA A 60 -0.66 7.23 -9.28
CA ALA A 60 0.07 6.33 -8.39
C ALA A 60 0.79 5.24 -9.20
N LYS A 61 0.09 4.60 -10.15
CA LYS A 61 0.66 3.56 -11.01
C LYS A 61 1.86 4.06 -11.84
N THR A 62 1.74 5.24 -12.44
CA THR A 62 2.85 5.86 -13.19
C THR A 62 4.10 6.04 -12.31
N LEU A 63 3.91 6.43 -11.04
CA LEU A 63 5.03 6.58 -10.12
C LEU A 63 5.66 5.23 -9.74
N GLU A 64 4.84 4.21 -9.49
CA GLU A 64 5.30 2.84 -9.21
C GLU A 64 6.09 2.24 -10.37
N GLU A 65 5.59 2.39 -11.59
CA GLU A 65 6.25 1.92 -12.81
C GLU A 65 7.58 2.63 -13.00
N ALA A 66 7.64 3.93 -12.71
CA ALA A 66 8.90 4.68 -12.76
C ALA A 66 9.93 4.13 -11.76
N PHE A 67 9.55 3.86 -10.51
CA PHE A 67 10.45 3.27 -9.50
C PHE A 67 10.88 1.83 -9.82
N SER A 68 10.09 1.11 -10.61
CA SER A 68 10.41 -0.25 -11.07
C SER A 68 11.24 -0.25 -12.37
N ASN A 69 11.37 0.89 -13.04
CA ASN A 69 12.05 1.00 -14.32
C ASN A 69 13.58 1.06 -14.12
N PRO A 70 14.34 0.06 -14.60
CA PRO A 70 15.81 0.02 -14.41
C PRO A 70 16.54 1.15 -15.16
N ASN A 71 15.88 1.81 -16.12
CA ASN A 71 16.46 2.92 -16.87
C ASN A 71 16.33 4.27 -16.13
N ILE A 72 15.57 4.32 -15.03
CA ILE A 72 15.44 5.51 -14.19
C ILE A 72 16.21 5.25 -12.89
N THR A 73 17.28 6.01 -12.68
CA THR A 73 18.08 5.90 -11.45
C THR A 73 17.53 6.86 -10.39
N PHE A 74 17.10 6.33 -9.26
CA PHE A 74 16.73 7.13 -8.08
C PHE A 74 17.82 7.00 -7.02
N ASN A 75 18.26 8.14 -6.48
CA ASN A 75 19.15 8.15 -5.30
C ASN A 75 18.36 8.08 -3.98
N ILE A 76 17.11 7.63 -4.05
CA ILE A 76 16.20 7.44 -2.92
C ILE A 76 15.51 6.09 -3.07
N SER A 77 15.27 5.41 -1.96
CA SER A 77 14.37 4.26 -1.91
C SER A 77 13.01 4.76 -1.43
N VAL A 78 11.94 4.36 -2.12
CA VAL A 78 10.58 4.78 -1.80
C VAL A 78 9.74 3.55 -1.45
N ASP A 79 8.91 3.71 -0.43
CA ASP A 79 7.97 2.70 0.02
C ASP A 79 6.70 2.74 -0.85
N VAL A 80 6.53 1.72 -1.70
CA VAL A 80 5.37 1.58 -2.60
C VAL A 80 4.06 1.30 -1.86
N THR A 81 4.12 0.72 -0.65
CA THR A 81 2.93 0.47 0.18
C THR A 81 2.28 1.79 0.58
N SER A 82 3.08 2.79 0.97
CA SER A 82 2.59 4.13 1.30
C SER A 82 1.97 4.86 0.10
N ILE A 83 2.54 4.69 -1.11
CA ILE A 83 2.03 5.27 -2.36
C ILE A 83 0.60 4.76 -2.65
N ARG A 84 0.34 3.47 -2.44
CA ARG A 84 -0.96 2.86 -2.75
C ARG A 84 -2.00 3.01 -1.65
N LEU A 85 -1.62 2.79 -0.40
CA LEU A 85 -2.61 2.69 0.68
C LEU A 85 -3.07 4.06 1.17
N LYS A 86 -2.19 5.08 1.21
CA LYS A 86 -2.54 6.43 1.68
C LYS A 86 -3.71 7.06 0.91
N PRO A 87 -3.74 7.09 -0.44
CA PRO A 87 -4.89 7.65 -1.17
C PRO A 87 -6.18 6.82 -1.00
N ILE A 88 -6.07 5.50 -0.88
CA ILE A 88 -7.23 4.61 -0.66
C ILE A 88 -7.88 4.91 0.70
N TYR A 89 -7.07 4.97 1.77
CA TYR A 89 -7.55 5.29 3.10
C TYR A 89 -8.14 6.70 3.19
N ARG A 90 -7.48 7.69 2.58
CA ARG A 90 -7.98 9.07 2.49
C ARG A 90 -9.36 9.15 1.83
N ARG A 91 -9.58 8.38 0.76
CA ARG A 91 -10.84 8.36 0.00
C ARG A 91 -11.96 7.61 0.74
N ARG A 92 -11.63 6.53 1.45
CA ARG A 92 -12.62 5.67 2.11
C ARG A 92 -12.97 6.13 3.53
N LEU A 93 -12.06 6.79 4.25
CA LEU A 93 -12.23 7.19 5.65
C LEU A 93 -11.99 8.69 5.80
N SER A 94 -13.06 9.46 5.96
CA SER A 94 -13.02 10.94 5.98
C SER A 94 -12.20 11.54 7.14
N SER A 95 -12.03 10.80 8.23
CA SER A 95 -11.22 11.22 9.38
C SER A 95 -9.74 10.86 9.26
N PHE A 96 -9.33 10.20 8.17
CA PHE A 96 -7.94 9.81 7.94
C PHE A 96 -7.02 11.03 7.90
N ARG A 97 -5.89 10.95 8.60
CA ARG A 97 -4.86 12.00 8.66
C ARG A 97 -3.57 11.55 8.01
N SER A 98 -3.07 10.37 8.37
CA SER A 98 -1.78 9.89 7.91
C SER A 98 -1.71 8.37 7.94
N LEU A 99 -0.82 7.83 7.11
CA LEU A 99 -0.38 6.43 7.14
C LEU A 99 1.13 6.46 7.04
N THR A 100 1.79 5.83 8.01
CA THR A 100 3.25 5.70 8.05
C THR A 100 3.61 4.22 8.11
N VAL A 101 4.47 3.76 7.22
CA VAL A 101 5.03 2.41 7.29
C VAL A 101 6.14 2.41 8.34
N ILE A 102 5.94 1.64 9.42
CA ILE A 102 6.87 1.56 10.56
C ILE A 102 7.93 0.49 10.31
N LEU A 103 7.50 -0.66 9.81
CA LEU A 103 8.36 -1.80 9.55
C LEU A 103 7.95 -2.46 8.24
N PHE A 104 8.90 -2.49 7.32
CA PHE A 104 8.85 -3.20 6.05
C PHE A 104 10.21 -3.85 5.84
N SER A 105 10.24 -5.11 5.42
CA SER A 105 11.42 -5.68 4.80
C SER A 105 11.02 -6.43 3.54
N ASN A 106 11.83 -6.26 2.49
CA ASN A 106 11.61 -6.91 1.21
C ASN A 106 11.66 -8.43 1.42
N GLY A 107 10.53 -9.12 1.23
CA GLY A 107 10.36 -10.55 1.49
C GLY A 107 9.73 -10.93 2.84
N SER A 108 9.41 -9.97 3.73
CA SER A 108 8.66 -10.25 4.97
C SER A 108 7.17 -10.47 4.69
N ILE A 109 6.59 -11.41 5.42
CA ILE A 109 5.15 -11.75 5.42
C ILE A 109 4.33 -10.67 6.16
N TYR A 110 4.98 -9.82 6.96
CA TYR A 110 4.33 -8.79 7.78
C TYR A 110 4.83 -7.39 7.49
N ASN A 111 3.90 -6.47 7.25
CA ASN A 111 4.11 -5.03 7.22
C ASN A 111 3.39 -4.38 8.40
N THR A 112 4.08 -3.52 9.14
CA THR A 112 3.49 -2.77 10.25
C THR A 112 3.33 -1.32 9.85
N MET A 113 2.12 -0.80 9.95
CA MET A 113 1.76 0.56 9.59
C MET A 113 1.07 1.24 10.76
N ASN A 114 1.36 2.53 10.95
CA ASN A 114 0.60 3.41 11.82
C ASN A 114 -0.43 4.17 10.99
N LEU A 115 -1.70 4.15 11.40
CA LEU A 115 -2.74 4.96 10.79
C LEU A 115 -3.23 5.97 11.83
N GLU A 116 -3.27 7.25 11.46
CA GLU A 116 -3.77 8.30 12.32
C GLU A 116 -5.09 8.85 11.80
N PHE A 117 -6.02 9.08 12.73
CA PHE A 117 -7.35 9.62 12.45
C PHE A 117 -7.66 10.83 13.33
N ALA A 118 -8.65 11.62 12.94
CA ALA A 118 -9.22 12.65 13.81
C ALA A 118 -9.86 11.99 15.05
N SER A 119 -9.46 12.46 16.24
CA SER A 119 -9.98 11.96 17.52
C SER A 119 -11.49 12.11 17.68
N THR A 120 -12.10 13.05 16.95
CA THR A 120 -13.54 13.28 16.93
C THR A 120 -14.32 12.22 16.15
N SER A 121 -13.66 11.38 15.34
CA SER A 121 -14.30 10.37 14.50
C SER A 121 -13.33 9.24 14.14
N VAL A 122 -12.92 8.45 15.12
CA VAL A 122 -12.03 7.30 14.89
C VAL A 122 -12.85 6.12 14.32
N PRO A 123 -12.54 5.59 13.12
CA PRO A 123 -13.24 4.43 12.56
C PRO A 123 -12.98 3.17 13.38
N SER A 124 -13.92 2.20 13.32
CA SER A 124 -13.73 0.92 13.99
C SER A 124 -12.64 0.08 13.32
N GLY A 125 -12.05 -0.86 14.08
CA GLY A 125 -11.03 -1.75 13.53
C GLY A 125 -11.51 -2.53 12.31
N THR A 126 -12.77 -2.99 12.31
CA THR A 126 -13.39 -3.64 11.15
C THR A 126 -13.51 -2.71 9.95
N GLN A 127 -13.89 -1.43 10.14
CA GLN A 127 -13.94 -0.47 9.03
C GLN A 127 -12.55 -0.25 8.42
N ILE A 128 -11.51 -0.14 9.25
CA ILE A 128 -10.14 0.04 8.80
C ILE A 128 -9.62 -1.21 8.06
N GLY A 129 -9.91 -2.40 8.59
CA GLY A 129 -9.52 -3.68 7.98
C GLY A 129 -10.22 -3.94 6.64
N ASN A 130 -11.52 -3.62 6.55
CA ASN A 130 -12.28 -3.80 5.31
C ASN A 130 -11.75 -2.92 4.17
N VAL A 131 -11.23 -1.73 4.45
CA VAL A 131 -10.60 -0.89 3.41
C VAL A 131 -9.40 -1.59 2.77
N LEU A 132 -8.57 -2.26 3.57
CA LEU A 132 -7.44 -3.06 3.06
C LEU A 132 -7.92 -4.28 2.28
N ALA A 133 -8.92 -5.00 2.81
CA ALA A 133 -9.48 -6.18 2.16
C ALA A 133 -10.11 -5.86 0.80
N ASP A 134 -10.90 -4.79 0.72
CA ASP A 134 -11.52 -4.30 -0.52
C ASP A 134 -10.47 -3.87 -1.56
N ALA A 135 -9.38 -3.27 -1.09
CA ALA A 135 -8.31 -2.78 -1.96
C ALA A 135 -7.41 -3.89 -2.50
N ALA A 136 -7.33 -5.05 -1.84
CA ALA A 136 -6.38 -6.11 -2.15
C ALA A 136 -6.44 -6.59 -3.60
N SER A 137 -7.63 -6.69 -4.19
CA SER A 137 -7.80 -7.11 -5.59
C SER A 137 -7.35 -6.06 -6.61
N SER A 138 -7.26 -4.79 -6.20
CA SER A 138 -6.87 -3.66 -7.05
C SER A 138 -5.38 -3.31 -6.99
N ILE A 139 -4.66 -3.85 -6.02
CA ILE A 139 -3.23 -3.58 -5.81
C ILE A 139 -2.44 -4.74 -6.43
N THR A 140 -1.68 -4.43 -7.48
CA THR A 140 -0.82 -5.41 -8.17
C THR A 140 0.65 -5.30 -7.78
N ALA A 141 1.05 -4.19 -7.14
CA ALA A 141 2.43 -3.95 -6.75
C ALA A 141 2.92 -4.91 -5.65
N PHE A 142 1.99 -5.45 -4.84
CA PHE A 142 2.26 -6.42 -3.80
C PHE A 142 0.99 -7.21 -3.46
N ASN A 143 1.16 -8.43 -2.98
CA ASN A 143 0.05 -9.25 -2.48
C ASN A 143 -0.36 -8.82 -1.08
N ILE A 144 -1.66 -8.77 -0.82
CA ILE A 144 -2.24 -8.55 0.51
C ILE A 144 -2.95 -9.83 0.94
N GLU A 145 -2.48 -10.46 2.02
CA GLU A 145 -3.16 -11.61 2.62
C GLU A 145 -4.37 -11.12 3.43
N THR A 146 -5.53 -11.12 2.77
CA THR A 146 -6.77 -10.58 3.36
C THR A 146 -7.29 -11.37 4.55
N ALA A 147 -6.86 -12.62 4.75
CA ALA A 147 -7.21 -13.41 5.93
C ALA A 147 -6.36 -13.07 7.17
N SER A 148 -5.35 -12.21 7.05
CA SER A 148 -4.35 -11.96 8.09
C SER A 148 -4.15 -10.46 8.34
N ILE A 149 -5.26 -9.75 8.59
CA ILE A 149 -5.25 -8.30 8.89
C ILE A 149 -5.47 -8.09 10.39
N PHE A 150 -4.52 -7.42 11.04
CA PHE A 150 -4.53 -7.14 12.47
C PHE A 150 -4.51 -5.63 12.75
N LEU A 151 -5.27 -5.20 13.75
CA LEU A 151 -5.20 -3.86 14.34
C LEU A 151 -4.95 -3.99 15.83
N ASP A 152 -3.88 -3.36 16.31
CA ASP A 152 -3.43 -3.41 17.70
C ASP A 152 -3.36 -4.85 18.27
N GLY A 153 -3.00 -5.82 17.41
CA GLY A 153 -2.92 -7.24 17.75
C GLY A 153 -4.22 -8.04 17.66
N ALA A 154 -5.37 -7.39 17.43
CA ALA A 154 -6.65 -8.05 17.19
C ALA A 154 -6.87 -8.28 15.69
N GLN A 155 -7.26 -9.51 15.31
CA GLN A 155 -7.62 -9.80 13.92
C GLN A 155 -8.94 -9.11 13.56
N VAL A 156 -8.95 -8.34 12.48
CA VAL A 156 -10.12 -7.57 12.01
C VAL A 156 -10.60 -8.00 10.63
N SER A 157 -9.88 -8.89 9.95
CA SER A 157 -10.30 -9.50 8.70
C SER A 157 -11.45 -10.49 8.90
N ASN A 158 -12.42 -10.48 8.01
CA ASN A 158 -13.51 -11.47 7.96
C ASN A 158 -13.07 -12.86 7.43
N GLY A 159 -11.80 -13.03 7.08
CA GLY A 159 -11.25 -14.33 6.68
C GLY A 159 -11.23 -15.30 7.85
N VAL A 160 -11.70 -16.52 7.63
CA VAL A 160 -11.63 -17.59 8.63
C VAL A 160 -10.17 -17.97 8.83
N SER A 161 -9.61 -17.69 10.01
CA SER A 161 -8.27 -18.20 10.36
C SER A 161 -8.36 -19.69 10.64
N HIS A 162 -7.98 -20.50 9.65
CA HIS A 162 -7.88 -21.95 9.83
C HIS A 162 -6.54 -22.30 10.48
N LYS A 163 -6.53 -22.47 11.81
CA LYS A 163 -5.38 -23.02 12.53
C LYS A 163 -5.33 -24.53 12.30
N MET A 164 -4.58 -24.97 11.30
CA MET A 164 -4.31 -26.40 11.08
C MET A 164 -2.97 -26.78 11.73
N SER A 165 -2.98 -27.79 12.61
CA SER A 165 -1.75 -28.32 13.17
C SER A 165 -0.93 -29.01 12.08
N LEU A 166 0.36 -28.69 12.00
CA LEU A 166 1.30 -29.32 11.05
C LEU A 166 1.41 -30.84 11.30
N ILE A 167 1.28 -31.25 12.56
CA ILE A 167 1.26 -32.66 12.97
C ILE A 167 0.04 -33.36 12.36
N THR A 168 -1.14 -32.76 12.48
CA THR A 168 -2.38 -33.32 11.89
C THR A 168 -2.28 -33.38 10.37
N ALA A 169 -1.74 -32.35 9.72
CA ALA A 169 -1.52 -32.35 8.27
C ALA A 169 -0.57 -33.49 7.84
N SER A 170 0.52 -33.71 8.59
CA SER A 170 1.48 -34.78 8.30
C SER A 170 0.85 -36.18 8.43
N PHE A 171 -0.03 -36.39 9.41
CA PHE A 171 -0.76 -37.65 9.55
C PHE A 171 -1.73 -37.91 8.41
N LEU A 172 -2.43 -36.88 7.92
CA LEU A 172 -3.35 -37.03 6.78
C LEU A 172 -2.61 -37.33 5.47
N VAL A 173 -1.44 -36.72 5.26
CA VAL A 173 -0.58 -37.03 4.11
C VAL A 173 -0.07 -38.47 4.18
N LEU A 174 0.45 -38.88 5.34
CA LEU A 174 0.89 -40.27 5.55
C LEU A 174 -0.26 -41.27 5.38
N LEU A 175 -1.44 -40.96 5.91
CA LEU A 175 -2.63 -41.81 5.76
C LEU A 175 -3.07 -41.88 4.29
N SER A 176 -3.02 -40.77 3.56
CA SER A 176 -3.31 -40.76 2.13
C SER A 176 -2.35 -41.65 1.36
N TRP A 177 -1.04 -41.59 1.67
CA TRP A 177 -0.04 -42.46 1.04
C TRP A 177 -0.25 -43.93 1.40
N LEU A 178 -0.58 -44.22 2.66
CA LEU A 178 -0.86 -45.56 3.14
C LEU A 178 -2.07 -46.15 2.41
N LEU A 179 -3.16 -45.39 2.32
CA LEU A 179 -4.38 -45.81 1.61
C LEU A 179 -4.13 -46.01 0.12
N SER A 180 -3.31 -45.18 -0.51
CA SER A 180 -2.90 -45.36 -1.91
C SER A 180 -2.05 -46.61 -2.15
N SER A 181 -1.38 -47.15 -1.12
CA SER A 181 -0.61 -48.39 -1.24
C SER A 181 -1.44 -49.68 -1.13
N PHE A 182 -2.74 -49.55 -0.81
CA PHE A 182 -3.68 -50.66 -0.68
C PHE A 182 -4.67 -50.77 -1.85
N GLN A 183 -4.45 -50.04 -2.94
CA GLN A 183 -5.23 -50.07 -4.17
C GLN A 183 -4.36 -50.49 -5.36
#